data_AF-A0A2N2INQ2-F1
#
_entry.id   AF-A0A2N2INQ2-F1
#
_cell.length_a   1.000
_cell.length_b   1.000
_cell.length_c   1.000
_cell.angle_alpha   90.00
_cell.angle_beta   90.00
_cell.angle_gamma   90.00
#
_symmetry.space_group_name_H-M   'P 1'
#
loop_
_entity.id
_entity.type
_entity.pdbx_description
1 polymer ?
#
loop_
_entity_poly.entity_id
_entity_poly.type
_entity_poly.pdbx_seq_one_letter_code
_entity_poly.pdbx_strand_id
1 'polypeptide(L)'
;MTAARSFRFSRVYVEITNICNLRCDFCVGTTRPPASMDPGFFKKVLDQLTVLTDQVCLHVMGEPLLHPHLEAILDICAAAGMKVNLTTNAALLHGKTDMLMRA
;
A
#
# COMPACT_ATOMS: atom_id res chain seq x y z
N MET A 1 -6.68 -11.75 34.17
CA MET A 1 -5.59 -11.13 33.38
C MET A 1 -6.24 -10.11 32.46
N THR A 2 -6.20 -8.85 32.87
CA THR A 2 -6.95 -7.74 32.29
C THR A 2 -6.40 -7.44 30.90
N ALA A 3 -7.20 -7.66 29.85
CA ALA A 3 -6.85 -7.28 28.50
C ALA A 3 -6.61 -5.76 28.46
N ALA A 4 -5.34 -5.36 28.36
CA ALA A 4 -4.99 -3.97 28.11
C ALA A 4 -5.74 -3.55 26.84
N ARG A 5 -6.49 -2.46 26.94
CA ARG A 5 -7.29 -1.91 25.85
C ARG A 5 -6.31 -1.49 24.75
N SER A 6 -6.09 -2.37 23.79
CA SER A 6 -5.08 -2.21 22.74
C SER A 6 -5.45 -0.97 21.93
N PHE A 7 -4.62 0.07 22.02
CA PHE A 7 -4.72 1.21 21.11
C PHE A 7 -4.36 0.69 19.72
N ARG A 8 -5.37 0.57 18.86
CA ARG A 8 -5.21 0.15 17.47
C ARG A 8 -5.41 1.34 16.55
N PHE A 9 -4.51 1.50 15.59
CA PHE A 9 -4.67 2.51 14.55
C PHE A 9 -5.82 2.12 13.65
N SER A 10 -6.65 3.10 13.27
CA SER A 10 -7.77 2.88 12.33
C SER A 10 -7.28 2.47 10.94
N ARG A 11 -6.13 2.98 10.52
CA ARG A 11 -5.38 2.59 9.31
C ARG A 11 -3.94 3.07 9.41
N VAL A 12 -3.04 2.40 8.70
CA VAL A 12 -1.63 2.83 8.54
C VAL A 12 -1.34 3.05 7.05
N TYR A 13 -0.65 4.13 6.71
CA TYR A 13 -0.23 4.40 5.35
C TYR A 13 1.18 3.86 5.11
N VAL A 14 1.36 3.11 4.03
CA VAL A 14 2.65 2.55 3.59
C VAL A 14 2.88 3.00 2.15
N GLU A 15 3.91 3.82 1.94
CA GLU A 15 4.32 4.24 0.60
C GLU A 15 5.08 3.10 -0.09
N ILE A 16 4.39 2.33 -0.95
CA ILE A 16 5.02 1.21 -1.68
C ILE A 16 5.81 1.70 -2.90
N THR A 17 5.52 2.87 -3.44
CA THR A 17 6.33 3.53 -4.48
C THR A 17 6.15 5.03 -4.39
N ASN A 18 7.17 5.78 -4.80
CA ASN A 18 7.10 7.24 -4.95
C ASN A 18 6.98 7.70 -6.41
N ILE A 19 6.81 6.76 -7.35
CA ILE A 19 6.75 7.02 -8.80
C ILE A 19 5.30 7.28 -9.19
N CYS A 20 5.04 8.37 -9.93
CA CYS A 20 3.72 8.71 -10.47
C CYS A 20 3.82 9.07 -11.97
N ASN A 21 2.82 8.70 -12.75
CA ASN A 21 2.69 9.02 -14.17
C ASN A 21 1.98 10.36 -14.43
N LEU A 22 1.56 11.07 -13.37
CA LEU A 22 0.93 12.39 -13.45
C LEU A 22 1.76 13.46 -12.73
N ARG A 23 1.49 14.73 -13.05
CA ARG A 23 2.11 15.92 -12.44
C ARG A 23 1.03 16.93 -12.05
N CYS A 24 0.22 16.57 -11.06
CA CYS A 24 -0.92 17.40 -10.63
C CYS A 24 -0.43 18.71 -10.00
N ASP A 25 -1.09 19.84 -10.31
CA ASP A 25 -0.69 21.18 -9.84
C ASP A 25 -0.71 21.34 -8.30
N PHE A 26 -1.53 20.54 -7.61
CA PHE A 26 -1.63 20.55 -6.15
C PHE A 26 -0.67 19.55 -5.46
N CYS A 27 0.03 18.70 -6.22
CA CYS A 27 0.89 17.68 -5.66
C CYS A 27 2.25 18.27 -5.29
N VAL A 28 2.64 18.16 -4.02
CA VAL A 28 3.97 18.59 -3.55
C VAL A 28 5.11 17.74 -4.12
N GLY A 29 4.79 16.59 -4.72
CA GLY A 29 5.75 15.67 -5.33
C GLY A 29 6.73 15.06 -4.32
N THR A 30 7.86 14.59 -4.82
CA THR A 30 8.96 14.08 -4.00
C THR A 30 10.29 14.44 -4.63
N THR A 31 11.27 14.77 -3.80
CA THR A 31 12.67 14.97 -4.20
C THR A 31 13.52 13.72 -4.00
N ARG A 32 12.93 12.66 -3.42
CA ARG A 32 13.61 11.37 -3.20
C ARG A 32 13.85 10.67 -4.55
N PRO A 33 14.94 9.91 -4.70
CA PRO A 33 15.14 9.08 -5.88
C PRO A 33 13.93 8.16 -6.14
N PRO A 34 13.51 7.98 -7.41
CA PRO A 34 12.46 7.04 -7.77
C PRO A 34 12.73 5.64 -7.23
N ALA A 35 11.75 5.06 -6.54
CA ALA A 35 11.87 3.75 -5.93
C ALA A 35 10.51 3.02 -5.85
N SER A 36 10.59 1.70 -5.83
CA SER A 36 9.49 0.78 -5.51
C SER A 36 9.97 -0.15 -4.40
N MET A 37 9.09 -0.41 -3.44
CA MET A 37 9.41 -1.23 -2.27
C MET A 37 9.54 -2.70 -2.67
N ASP A 38 10.60 -3.35 -2.20
CA ASP A 38 10.74 -4.79 -2.35
C ASP A 38 9.61 -5.53 -1.60
N PRO A 39 8.91 -6.50 -2.22
CA PRO A 39 7.85 -7.26 -1.56
C PRO A 39 8.31 -8.01 -0.29
N GLY A 40 9.55 -8.50 -0.26
CA GLY A 40 10.11 -9.16 0.93
C GLY A 40 10.31 -8.18 2.09
N PHE A 41 10.73 -6.94 1.80
CA PHE A 41 10.77 -5.87 2.79
C PHE A 41 9.36 -5.48 3.24
N PHE A 42 8.41 -5.34 2.31
CA PHE A 42 7.01 -5.05 2.65
C PHE A 42 6.41 -6.11 3.58
N LYS A 43 6.69 -7.40 3.35
CA LYS A 43 6.26 -8.48 4.26
C LYS A 43 6.74 -8.27 5.69
N LYS A 44 8.01 -7.90 5.88
CA LYS A 44 8.58 -7.61 7.21
C LYS A 44 7.93 -6.39 7.87
N VAL A 45 7.55 -5.39 7.07
CA VAL A 45 6.79 -4.22 7.57
C VAL A 45 5.39 -4.67 7.98
N LEU A 46 4.68 -5.41 7.12
CA LEU A 46 3.32 -5.85 7.37
C LEU A 46 3.22 -6.74 8.62
N ASP A 47 4.17 -7.66 8.81
CA ASP A 47 4.23 -8.53 9.99
C ASP A 47 4.22 -7.72 11.30
N GLN A 48 4.91 -6.58 11.33
CA GLN A 48 4.93 -5.67 12.49
C GLN A 48 3.63 -4.87 12.63
N LEU A 49 2.94 -4.58 11.52
CA LEU A 49 1.69 -3.82 11.52
C LEU A 49 0.48 -4.66 11.95
N THR A 50 0.53 -5.99 11.82
CA THR A 50 -0.60 -6.90 12.15
C THR A 50 -1.14 -6.72 13.58
N VAL A 51 -0.26 -6.42 14.55
CA VAL A 51 -0.66 -6.19 15.95
C VAL A 51 -1.17 -4.77 16.21
N LEU A 52 -0.96 -3.85 15.27
CA LEU A 52 -1.22 -2.41 15.42
C LEU A 52 -2.49 -1.95 14.68
N THR A 53 -2.86 -2.61 13.58
CA THR A 53 -4.02 -2.24 12.75
C THR A 53 -4.58 -3.44 11.99
N ASP A 54 -5.82 -3.31 11.52
CA ASP A 54 -6.46 -4.25 10.58
C ASP A 54 -6.45 -3.73 9.14
N GLN A 55 -5.96 -2.50 8.90
CA GLN A 55 -6.04 -1.86 7.59
C GLN A 55 -4.77 -1.11 7.21
N VAL A 56 -4.29 -1.34 5.99
CA VAL A 56 -3.21 -0.57 5.36
C VAL A 56 -3.71 0.20 4.14
N CYS A 57 -3.19 1.40 3.97
CA CYS A 57 -3.32 2.21 2.77
C CYS A 57 -2.01 2.16 1.99
N LEU A 58 -2.02 1.69 0.75
CA LEU A 58 -0.80 1.46 -0.05
C LEU A 58 -0.36 2.69 -0.86
N HIS A 59 -0.68 3.89 -0.39
CA HIS A 59 -0.43 5.15 -1.10
C HIS A 59 -0.09 6.24 -0.10
N VAL A 60 0.92 7.06 -0.42
CA VAL A 60 1.20 8.33 0.27
C VAL A 60 1.50 9.38 -0.79
N MET A 61 2.62 9.18 -1.47
CA MET A 61 2.94 9.76 -2.78
C MET A 61 3.00 8.63 -3.81
N GLY A 62 3.20 8.98 -5.08
CA GLY A 62 3.28 7.99 -6.16
C GLY A 62 1.92 7.49 -6.65
N GLU A 63 1.95 6.57 -7.61
CA GLU A 63 0.79 5.88 -8.15
C GLU A 63 0.99 4.36 -7.92
N PRO A 64 0.21 3.72 -7.01
CA PRO A 64 0.44 2.32 -6.67
C PRO A 64 0.28 1.37 -7.85
N LEU A 65 -0.54 1.69 -8.86
CA LEU A 65 -0.70 0.84 -10.05
C LEU A 65 0.56 0.79 -10.95
N LEU A 66 1.55 1.66 -10.72
CA LEU A 66 2.88 1.60 -11.35
C LEU A 66 3.85 0.65 -10.65
N HIS A 67 3.53 0.17 -9.44
CA HIS A 67 4.43 -0.72 -8.71
C HIS A 67 4.63 -2.04 -9.48
N PRO A 68 5.87 -2.43 -9.84
CA PRO A 68 6.12 -3.59 -10.71
C PRO A 68 5.68 -4.92 -10.10
N HIS A 69 5.61 -4.97 -8.77
CA HIS A 69 5.23 -6.16 -8.01
C HIS A 69 3.97 -5.93 -7.15
N LEU A 70 3.03 -5.09 -7.61
CA LEU A 70 1.80 -4.80 -6.85
C LEU A 70 1.03 -6.06 -6.47
N GLU A 71 0.91 -7.03 -7.39
CA GLU A 71 0.19 -8.30 -7.14
C GLU A 71 0.78 -9.04 -5.93
N ALA A 72 2.11 -9.17 -5.87
CA ALA A 72 2.78 -9.80 -4.72
C ALA A 72 2.53 -9.05 -3.39
N ILE A 73 2.46 -7.71 -3.42
CA ILE A 73 2.13 -6.89 -2.24
C ILE A 73 0.70 -7.16 -1.75
N LEU A 74 -0.25 -7.27 -2.69
CA LEU A 74 -1.64 -7.59 -2.39
C LEU A 74 -1.78 -9.02 -1.85
N ASP A 75 -1.10 -10.00 -2.45
CA ASP A 75 -1.07 -11.39 -1.98
C ASP A 75 -0.55 -11.48 -0.54
N ILE A 76 0.50 -10.71 -0.21
CA ILE A 76 1.04 -10.61 1.15
C ILE A 76 -0.01 -10.07 2.12
N CYS A 77 -0.80 -9.07 1.71
CA CYS A 77 -1.87 -8.52 2.55
C CYS A 77 -3.01 -9.53 2.76
N ALA A 78 -3.45 -10.18 1.67
CA ALA A 78 -4.50 -11.19 1.70
C ALA A 78 -4.12 -12.38 2.60
N ALA A 79 -2.89 -12.89 2.46
CA ALA A 79 -2.37 -13.97 3.29
C ALA A 79 -2.31 -13.61 4.79
N ALA A 80 -2.12 -12.33 5.13
CA ALA A 80 -2.13 -11.83 6.50
C ALA A 80 -3.53 -11.45 7.03
N GLY A 81 -4.58 -11.54 6.20
CA GLY A 81 -5.92 -11.07 6.54
C GLY A 81 -6.01 -9.54 6.71
N MET A 82 -5.04 -8.79 6.17
CA MET A 82 -4.97 -7.34 6.27
C MET A 82 -5.92 -6.68 5.26
N LYS A 83 -6.78 -5.76 5.71
CA LYS A 83 -7.62 -4.98 4.80
C LYS A 83 -6.79 -3.97 4.02
N VAL A 84 -6.97 -3.93 2.71
CA VAL A 84 -6.26 -2.99 1.83
C VAL A 84 -7.20 -1.85 1.44
N ASN A 85 -6.71 -0.62 1.56
CA ASN A 85 -7.28 0.56 0.94
C ASN A 85 -6.33 1.06 -0.15
N LEU A 86 -6.80 1.06 -1.39
CA LEU A 86 -6.03 1.50 -2.54
C LEU A 86 -6.57 2.84 -3.05
N THR A 87 -5.67 3.82 -3.18
CA THR A 87 -5.96 5.13 -3.77
C THR A 87 -5.14 5.23 -5.05
N THR A 88 -5.80 5.48 -6.18
CA THR A 88 -5.18 5.54 -7.51
C THR A 88 -5.75 6.71 -8.31
N ASN A 89 -4.95 7.24 -9.24
CA ASN A 89 -5.41 8.20 -10.26
C ASN A 89 -6.22 7.55 -11.39
N ALA A 90 -6.33 6.21 -11.38
CA ALA A 90 -7.11 5.38 -12.30
C ALA A 90 -6.66 5.40 -13.78
N ALA A 91 -5.59 6.10 -14.15
CA ALA A 91 -5.09 6.13 -15.53
C ALA A 91 -4.66 4.74 -16.06
N LEU A 92 -4.36 3.80 -15.16
CA LEU A 92 -3.94 2.43 -15.48
C LEU A 92 -4.99 1.37 -15.12
N LEU A 93 -6.18 1.78 -14.65
CA LEU A 93 -7.16 0.87 -14.05
C LEU A 93 -7.63 -0.23 -15.01
N HIS A 94 -7.90 0.12 -16.27
CA HIS A 94 -8.33 -0.83 -17.29
C HIS A 94 -7.35 -2.00 -17.47
N GLY A 95 -6.05 -1.73 -17.44
CA GLY A 95 -5.00 -2.76 -17.58
C GLY A 95 -4.71 -3.55 -16.30
N LYS A 96 -5.36 -3.22 -15.18
CA LYS A 96 -5.09 -3.80 -13.85
C LYS A 96 -6.33 -4.40 -13.18
N THR A 97 -7.51 -4.29 -13.79
CA THR A 97 -8.79 -4.65 -13.16
C THR A 97 -8.83 -6.10 -12.69
N ASP A 98 -8.42 -7.06 -13.53
CA ASP A 98 -8.45 -8.48 -13.18
C ASP A 98 -7.57 -8.83 -11.98
N MET A 99 -6.39 -8.22 -11.87
CA MET A 99 -5.49 -8.40 -10.72
C MET A 99 -6.14 -7.84 -9.44
N LEU A 100 -6.75 -6.66 -9.51
CA LEU A 100 -7.38 -6.01 -8.35
C LEU A 100 -8.62 -6.74 -7.86
N MET A 101 -9.39 -7.38 -8.75
CA MET A 101 -10.61 -8.11 -8.39
C MET A 101 -10.34 -9.49 -7.77
N ARG A 102 -9.12 -10.01 -7.91
CA ARG A 102 -8.70 -11.28 -7.29
C ARG A 102 -8.07 -11.10 -5.90
N ALA A 103 -7.68 -9.88 -5.57
CA ALA A 103 -6.96 -9.52 -4.35
C ALA A 103 -7.86 -9.37 -3.11
#